data_AF-A0A975EAS1-F1
#
_entry.id   AF-A0A975EAS1-F1
#
_cell.length_a   1.000
_cell.length_b   1.000
_cell.length_c   1.000
_cell.angle_alpha   90.00
_cell.angle_beta   90.00
_cell.angle_gamma   90.00
#
_symmetry.space_group_name_H-M   'P 1'
#
loop_
_entity.id
_entity.type
_entity.pdbx_description
1 polymer ?
#
loop_
_entity_poly.entity_id
_entity_poly.type
_entity_poly.pdbx_seq_one_letter_code
_entity_poly.pdbx_strand_id
1 'polypeptide(L)'
;MFPRAPHFVSMPTSGQFAKNGAWEQAWSFQADGLPDTASLHAYLDESTEVAFEAFFGDAFFGVRLAGSPSAIRSFAGQCVQAMQAANQGEYLVAALSGLLQRGPLGEHLAFAEVGAVNAWRSVGALRIPDPCGALANVESVWAALERSPVGCDTQHRKAIEFAFEHPIAHWFGIPLSTPNDPCRVSRALLEDALRLV
;
A
#
# COMPACT_ATOMS: atom_id res chain seq x y z
N MET A 1 13.97 -6.83 3.77
CA MET A 1 14.34 -6.97 2.34
C MET A 1 13.29 -6.21 1.55
N PHE A 2 13.60 -5.02 1.03
CA PHE A 2 12.71 -4.40 0.04
C PHE A 2 12.69 -5.36 -1.16
N PRO A 3 11.52 -5.86 -1.59
CA PRO A 3 11.50 -6.72 -2.76
C PRO A 3 12.09 -5.90 -3.90
N ARG A 4 13.16 -6.39 -4.55
CA ARG A 4 13.63 -5.90 -5.86
C ARG A 4 12.59 -6.25 -6.94
N ALA A 5 11.31 -6.08 -6.61
CA ALA A 5 10.21 -6.36 -7.47
C ALA A 5 10.25 -5.33 -8.59
N PRO A 6 10.06 -5.77 -9.85
CA PRO A 6 10.10 -4.89 -11.02
C PRO A 6 9.08 -3.74 -10.93
N HIS A 7 8.10 -3.84 -10.04
CA HIS A 7 7.08 -2.84 -9.80
C HIS A 7 7.57 -1.53 -9.16
N PHE A 8 8.74 -1.52 -8.50
CA PHE A 8 9.22 -0.36 -7.73
C PHE A 8 10.51 0.28 -8.29
N VAL A 9 10.85 -0.02 -9.55
CA VAL A 9 12.10 0.46 -10.18
C VAL A 9 12.01 1.88 -10.74
N SER A 10 10.79 2.45 -10.83
CA SER A 10 10.54 3.82 -11.27
C SER A 10 10.36 4.77 -10.08
N MET A 11 10.37 6.08 -10.35
CA MET A 11 9.89 7.07 -9.38
C MET A 11 8.39 6.89 -9.10
N PRO A 12 7.90 7.29 -7.91
CA PRO A 12 6.47 7.35 -7.67
C PRO A 12 5.82 8.42 -8.56
N THR A 13 4.63 8.11 -9.06
CA THR A 13 3.88 8.95 -10.02
C THR A 13 2.77 9.75 -9.34
N SER A 14 2.23 9.23 -8.25
CA SER A 14 1.20 9.87 -7.44
C SER A 14 1.30 9.40 -6.00
N GLY A 15 0.64 10.13 -5.11
CA GLY A 15 0.51 9.75 -3.71
C GLY A 15 -0.90 10.02 -3.22
N GLN A 16 -1.28 9.40 -2.10
CA GLN A 16 -2.52 9.70 -1.43
C GLN A 16 -2.41 9.60 0.08
N PHE A 17 -3.27 10.35 0.78
CA PHE A 17 -3.45 10.24 2.22
C PHE A 17 -4.86 9.81 2.56
N ALA A 18 -5.01 8.80 3.42
CA ALA A 18 -6.30 8.38 3.97
C ALA A 18 -6.31 8.56 5.49
N LYS A 19 -7.39 9.19 6.01
CA LYS A 19 -7.60 9.37 7.45
C LYS A 19 -8.44 8.23 8.01
N ASN A 20 -8.09 7.72 9.19
CA ASN A 20 -8.88 6.71 9.91
C ASN A 20 -9.29 5.50 9.03
N GLY A 21 -8.38 5.06 8.16
CA GLY A 21 -8.62 3.98 7.18
C GLY A 21 -9.68 4.25 6.10
N ALA A 22 -10.12 5.49 5.88
CA ALA A 22 -11.13 5.84 4.89
C ALA A 22 -10.54 6.05 3.48
N TRP A 23 -10.13 4.96 2.82
CA TRP A 23 -9.52 4.99 1.49
C TRP A 23 -10.44 5.53 0.40
N GLU A 24 -11.75 5.30 0.51
CA GLU A 24 -12.76 5.82 -0.42
C GLU A 24 -12.80 7.36 -0.45
N GLN A 25 -12.23 8.01 0.56
CA GLN A 25 -12.16 9.47 0.71
C GLN A 25 -10.70 9.96 0.73
N ALA A 26 -9.76 9.14 0.27
CA ALA A 26 -8.35 9.50 0.25
C ALA A 26 -8.13 10.76 -0.60
N TRP A 27 -7.26 11.63 -0.11
CA TRP A 27 -6.81 12.77 -0.89
C TRP A 27 -5.59 12.39 -1.72
N SER A 28 -5.80 12.26 -3.03
CA SER A 28 -4.75 11.91 -3.99
C SER A 28 -4.14 13.15 -4.64
N PHE A 29 -2.87 13.06 -5.02
CA PHE A 29 -2.10 14.10 -5.71
C PHE A 29 -1.07 13.48 -6.65
N GLN A 30 -0.64 14.25 -7.66
CA GLN A 30 0.38 13.82 -8.62
C GLN A 30 1.78 14.21 -8.15
N ALA A 31 2.81 13.51 -8.64
CA ALA A 31 4.21 13.78 -8.25
C ALA A 31 4.71 15.17 -8.68
N ASP A 32 4.13 15.77 -9.73
CA ASP A 32 4.41 17.14 -10.18
C ASP A 32 3.57 18.22 -9.47
N GLY A 33 2.60 17.79 -8.66
CA GLY A 33 1.67 18.64 -7.91
C GLY A 33 1.62 18.26 -6.45
N LEU A 34 2.79 18.19 -5.79
CA LEU A 34 2.88 17.85 -4.37
C LEU A 34 2.12 18.87 -3.51
N PRO A 35 1.40 18.42 -2.46
CA PRO A 35 0.65 19.32 -1.60
C PRO A 35 1.58 20.22 -0.79
N ASP A 36 1.20 21.49 -0.66
CA ASP A 36 1.87 22.39 0.27
C ASP A 36 1.50 22.08 1.74
N THR A 37 2.30 22.59 2.66
CA THR A 37 2.12 22.37 4.10
C THR A 37 0.75 22.83 4.60
N ALA A 38 0.23 23.94 4.08
CA ALA A 38 -1.04 24.50 4.53
C ALA A 38 -2.22 23.60 4.13
N SER A 39 -2.24 23.15 2.88
CA SER A 39 -3.23 22.22 2.33
C SER A 39 -3.17 20.88 3.04
N LEU A 40 -1.96 20.38 3.32
CA LEU A 40 -1.76 19.15 4.07
C LEU A 40 -2.30 19.25 5.50
N HIS A 41 -2.00 20.34 6.20
CA HIS A 41 -2.53 20.57 7.54
C HIS A 41 -4.06 20.70 7.54
N ALA A 42 -4.64 21.41 6.56
CA ALA A 42 -6.08 21.57 6.44
C ALA A 42 -6.78 20.22 6.18
N TYR A 43 -6.20 19.35 5.35
CA TYR A 43 -6.74 18.02 5.12
C TYR A 43 -6.68 17.14 6.37
N LEU A 44 -5.54 17.15 7.07
CA LEU A 44 -5.32 16.32 8.25
C LEU A 44 -6.12 16.78 9.47
N ASP A 45 -6.36 18.08 9.63
CA ASP A 45 -7.12 18.66 10.74
C ASP A 45 -6.65 18.09 12.10
N GLU A 46 -7.57 17.62 12.94
CA GLU A 46 -7.30 16.98 14.24
C GLU A 46 -7.23 15.45 14.17
N SER A 47 -6.84 14.90 13.01
CA SER A 47 -6.73 13.44 12.84
C SER A 47 -5.68 12.84 13.76
N THR A 48 -6.03 11.70 14.35
CA THR A 48 -5.14 10.88 15.19
C THR A 48 -4.56 9.69 14.46
N GLU A 49 -4.97 9.46 13.21
CA GLU A 49 -4.46 8.39 12.34
C GLU A 49 -4.40 8.89 10.89
N VAL A 50 -3.30 8.60 10.21
CA VAL A 50 -3.18 8.77 8.77
C VAL A 50 -2.40 7.61 8.15
N ALA A 51 -2.84 7.19 6.97
CA ALA A 51 -2.10 6.36 6.06
C ALA A 51 -1.65 7.19 4.85
N PHE A 52 -0.43 6.94 4.39
CA PHE A 52 0.13 7.49 3.15
C PHE A 52 0.42 6.34 2.20
N GLU A 53 0.11 6.51 0.91
CA GLU A 53 0.55 5.61 -0.15
C GLU A 53 1.24 6.38 -1.28
N ALA A 54 2.32 5.82 -1.80
CA ALA A 54 2.98 6.26 -3.01
C ALA A 54 2.82 5.20 -4.11
N PHE A 55 2.41 5.63 -5.31
CA PHE A 55 2.07 4.75 -6.42
C PHE A 55 3.15 4.74 -7.50
N PHE A 56 3.49 3.53 -7.96
CA PHE A 56 4.45 3.20 -8.99
C PHE A 56 3.72 2.51 -10.15
N GLY A 57 2.89 3.27 -10.86
CA GLY A 57 1.86 2.70 -11.73
C GLY A 57 0.74 2.08 -10.90
N ASP A 58 0.41 0.81 -11.16
CA ASP A 58 -0.63 0.07 -10.43
C ASP A 58 -0.12 -0.55 -9.10
N ALA A 59 1.18 -0.52 -8.83
CA ALA A 59 1.76 -0.95 -7.56
C ALA A 59 1.91 0.22 -6.60
N PHE A 60 1.99 -0.04 -5.30
CA PHE A 60 2.10 1.03 -4.30
C PHE A 60 2.86 0.59 -3.05
N PHE A 61 3.44 1.57 -2.37
CA PHE A 61 3.99 1.42 -1.03
C PHE A 61 3.18 2.27 -0.07
N GLY A 62 2.75 1.69 1.04
CA GLY A 62 1.99 2.40 2.05
C GLY A 62 2.60 2.35 3.44
N VAL A 63 2.34 3.38 4.23
CA VAL A 63 2.75 3.48 5.64
C VAL A 63 1.67 4.18 6.44
N ARG A 64 1.44 3.72 7.68
CA ARG A 64 0.41 4.24 8.58
C ARG A 64 0.99 4.64 9.92
N LEU A 65 0.55 5.79 10.42
CA LEU A 65 0.84 6.25 11.77
C LEU A 65 -0.46 6.57 12.52
N ALA A 66 -0.53 6.14 13.78
CA ALA A 66 -1.48 6.64 14.77
C ALA A 66 -0.71 7.41 15.86
N GLY A 67 -1.26 8.54 16.32
CA GLY A 67 -0.59 9.41 17.29
C GLY A 67 -1.31 10.72 17.54
N SER A 68 -0.60 11.71 18.10
CA SER A 68 -1.13 13.06 18.28
C SER A 68 -1.29 13.78 16.93
N PRO A 69 -2.22 14.75 16.79
CA PRO A 69 -2.37 15.52 15.56
C PRO A 69 -1.07 16.19 15.09
N SER A 70 -0.22 16.65 16.01
CA SER A 70 1.10 17.18 15.68
C SER A 70 2.04 16.12 15.08
N ALA A 71 2.04 14.89 15.62
CA ALA A 71 2.82 13.79 15.08
C ALA A 71 2.33 13.36 13.70
N ILE A 72 1.01 13.34 13.49
CA ILE A 72 0.37 13.04 12.20
C ILE A 72 0.75 14.08 11.14
N ARG A 73 0.70 15.37 11.46
CA ARG A 73 1.14 16.45 10.55
C ARG A 73 2.62 16.35 10.20
N SER A 74 3.48 16.09 11.20
CA SER A 74 4.92 15.88 10.99
C SER A 74 5.18 14.67 10.07
N PHE A 75 4.50 13.56 10.33
CA PHE A 75 4.61 12.33 9.55
C PHE A 75 4.21 12.55 8.09
N ALA A 76 3.09 13.22 7.85
CA ALA A 76 2.63 13.49 6.49
C ALA A 76 3.60 14.39 5.72
N GLY A 77 4.17 15.42 6.37
CA GLY A 77 5.20 16.26 5.77
C GLY A 77 6.46 15.46 5.40
N GLN A 78 6.88 14.53 6.26
CA GLN A 78 7.98 13.61 5.97
C GLN A 78 7.67 12.68 4.78
N CYS A 79 6.41 12.24 4.62
CA CYS A 79 6.00 11.43 3.47
C CYS A 79 6.10 12.21 2.15
N VAL A 80 5.64 13.46 2.13
CA VAL A 80 5.76 14.35 0.96
C VAL A 80 7.23 14.62 0.65
N GLN A 81 8.04 14.89 1.66
CA GLN A 81 9.50 15.09 1.50
C GLN A 81 10.18 13.84 0.94
N ALA A 82 9.84 12.65 1.44
CA ALA A 82 10.39 11.39 0.94
C ALA A 82 10.01 11.17 -0.53
N MET A 83 8.74 11.44 -0.88
CA MET A 83 8.27 11.32 -2.26
C MET A 83 8.97 12.30 -3.20
N GLN A 84 9.20 13.54 -2.76
CA GLN A 84 9.92 14.55 -3.54
C GLN A 84 11.38 14.15 -3.80
N ALA A 85 12.03 13.50 -2.84
CA ALA A 85 13.42 13.06 -2.95
C ALA A 85 13.59 11.74 -3.72
N ALA A 86 12.51 10.97 -3.91
CA ALA A 86 12.57 9.63 -4.48
C ALA A 86 12.65 9.67 -6.01
N ASN A 87 13.76 9.19 -6.55
CA ASN A 87 13.93 8.88 -7.97
C ASN A 87 13.54 7.43 -8.31
N GLN A 88 13.50 6.52 -7.33
CA GLN A 88 12.97 5.16 -7.45
C GLN A 88 12.33 4.68 -6.13
N GLY A 89 11.62 3.55 -6.14
CA GLY A 89 10.92 3.04 -4.96
C GLY A 89 11.83 2.66 -3.80
N GLU A 90 13.02 2.13 -4.06
CA GLU A 90 14.00 1.84 -3.00
C GLU A 90 14.45 3.12 -2.27
N TYR A 91 14.59 4.23 -3.00
CA TYR A 91 14.95 5.52 -2.43
C TYR A 91 13.81 6.15 -1.64
N LEU A 92 12.55 5.95 -2.05
CA LEU A 92 11.39 6.34 -1.25
C LEU A 92 11.43 5.63 0.11
N VAL A 93 11.58 4.30 0.11
CA VAL A 93 11.58 3.53 1.36
C VAL A 93 12.79 3.84 2.23
N ALA A 94 13.96 4.04 1.63
CA ALA A 94 15.14 4.49 2.37
C ALA A 94 14.92 5.89 2.99
N ALA A 95 14.35 6.83 2.24
CA ALA A 95 14.05 8.17 2.72
C ALA A 95 13.02 8.14 3.87
N LEU A 96 11.94 7.36 3.73
CA LEU A 96 10.96 7.16 4.79
C LEU A 96 11.60 6.51 6.03
N SER A 97 12.41 5.47 5.85
CA SER A 97 13.12 4.83 6.97
C SER A 97 13.99 5.83 7.74
N GLY A 98 14.71 6.69 7.01
CA GLY A 98 15.58 7.72 7.57
C GLY A 98 14.81 8.86 8.27
N LEU A 99 13.73 9.36 7.64
CA LEU A 99 12.93 10.46 8.18
C LEU A 99 12.09 10.05 9.39
N LEU A 100 11.55 8.82 9.37
CA LEU A 100 10.72 8.31 10.46
C LEU A 100 11.55 7.89 11.68
N GLN A 101 12.85 7.58 11.49
CA GLN A 101 13.77 7.12 12.54
C GLN A 101 13.24 5.92 13.34
N ARG A 102 12.48 5.04 12.67
CA ARG A 102 11.87 3.85 13.28
C ARG A 102 12.69 2.59 13.07
N GLY A 103 13.70 2.63 12.21
CA GLY A 103 14.47 1.46 11.78
C GLY A 103 14.15 1.06 10.33
N PRO A 104 14.71 -0.05 9.85
CA PRO A 104 14.50 -0.52 8.49
C PRO A 104 13.04 -0.94 8.25
N LEU A 105 12.52 -0.61 7.07
CA LEU A 105 11.21 -1.06 6.58
C LEU A 105 11.37 -2.33 5.73
N GLY A 106 10.30 -3.12 5.62
CA GLY A 106 10.24 -4.38 4.88
C GLY A 106 10.91 -5.55 5.60
N GLU A 107 10.95 -5.50 6.93
CA GLU A 107 11.43 -6.59 7.78
C GLU A 107 10.26 -7.25 8.50
N HIS A 108 10.26 -8.58 8.58
CA HIS A 108 9.22 -9.39 9.25
C HIS A 108 7.82 -9.20 8.65
N LEU A 109 7.60 -9.81 7.48
CA LEU A 109 6.28 -9.90 6.86
C LEU A 109 5.28 -10.55 7.84
N ALA A 110 4.20 -9.84 8.16
CA ALA A 110 3.23 -10.29 9.14
C ALA A 110 2.10 -11.11 8.49
N PHE A 111 1.58 -10.63 7.36
CA PHE A 111 0.51 -11.28 6.60
C PHE A 111 0.44 -10.69 5.18
N ALA A 112 -0.34 -11.31 4.30
CA ALA A 112 -0.78 -10.66 3.07
C ALA A 112 -2.31 -10.54 3.02
N GLU A 113 -2.85 -9.57 2.28
CA GLU A 113 -4.28 -9.47 2.02
C GLU A 113 -4.56 -9.14 0.55
N VAL A 114 -5.54 -9.82 -0.04
CA VAL A 114 -6.07 -9.45 -1.35
C VAL A 114 -7.25 -8.51 -1.14
N GLY A 115 -7.18 -7.32 -1.75
CA GLY A 115 -8.17 -6.27 -1.58
C GLY A 115 -8.60 -5.61 -2.89
N ALA A 116 -9.70 -4.86 -2.80
CA ALA A 116 -10.20 -4.00 -3.85
C ALA A 116 -9.59 -2.59 -3.70
N VAL A 117 -8.85 -2.14 -4.72
CA VAL A 117 -8.14 -0.86 -4.71
C VAL A 117 -9.11 0.29 -4.44
N ASN A 118 -8.81 1.10 -3.42
CA ASN A 118 -9.62 2.20 -2.89
C ASN A 118 -10.99 1.80 -2.32
N ALA A 119 -11.23 0.51 -2.07
CA ALA A 119 -12.52 -0.01 -1.59
C ALA A 119 -12.37 -1.15 -0.54
N TRP A 120 -11.25 -1.19 0.18
CA TRP A 120 -10.98 -2.25 1.18
C TRP A 120 -12.07 -2.38 2.24
N ARG A 121 -12.62 -1.27 2.73
CA ARG A 121 -13.63 -1.29 3.79
C ARG A 121 -15.00 -1.69 3.26
N SER A 122 -15.37 -1.20 2.08
CA SER A 122 -16.68 -1.40 1.47
C SER A 122 -16.83 -2.79 0.85
N VAL A 123 -15.79 -3.29 0.16
CA VAL A 123 -15.79 -4.63 -0.45
C VAL A 123 -15.35 -5.69 0.56
N GLY A 124 -14.37 -5.39 1.41
CA GLY A 124 -13.68 -6.35 2.24
C GLY A 124 -12.41 -6.91 1.58
N ALA A 125 -11.64 -7.68 2.34
CA ALA A 125 -10.39 -8.28 1.89
C ALA A 125 -10.36 -9.79 2.21
N LEU A 126 -9.57 -10.54 1.47
CA LEU A 126 -9.16 -11.90 1.83
C LEU A 126 -7.80 -11.83 2.52
N ARG A 127 -7.75 -12.20 3.80
CA ARG A 127 -6.50 -12.30 4.56
C ARG A 127 -5.80 -13.63 4.33
N ILE A 128 -4.48 -13.58 4.15
CA ILE A 128 -3.55 -14.70 4.00
C ILE A 128 -2.56 -14.62 5.19
N PRO A 129 -2.80 -15.37 6.28
CA PRO A 129 -1.99 -15.26 7.50
C PRO A 129 -0.54 -15.73 7.36
N ASP A 130 -0.29 -16.74 6.52
CA ASP A 130 1.04 -17.28 6.24
C ASP A 130 1.38 -17.07 4.75
N PRO A 131 1.86 -15.87 4.38
CA PRO A 131 2.18 -15.55 2.99
C PRO A 131 3.35 -16.39 2.44
N CYS A 132 4.34 -16.74 3.28
CA CYS A 132 5.47 -17.57 2.86
C CYS A 132 5.05 -19.02 2.55
N GLY A 133 4.07 -19.57 3.29
CA GLY A 133 3.48 -20.88 3.01
C GLY A 133 2.35 -20.86 1.97
N ALA A 134 1.88 -19.68 1.55
CA ALA A 134 0.71 -19.53 0.69
C ALA A 134 0.91 -20.13 -0.70
N LEU A 135 2.10 -20.00 -1.29
CA LEU A 135 2.39 -20.55 -2.62
C LEU A 135 2.27 -22.08 -2.66
N ALA A 136 2.73 -22.76 -1.60
CA ALA A 136 2.59 -24.22 -1.48
C ALA A 136 1.11 -24.67 -1.36
N ASN A 137 0.23 -23.75 -0.95
CA ASN A 137 -1.21 -23.98 -0.76
C ASN A 137 -2.07 -23.13 -1.71
N VAL A 138 -1.54 -22.78 -2.88
CA VAL A 138 -2.17 -21.80 -3.78
C VAL A 138 -3.59 -22.17 -4.19
N GLU A 139 -3.89 -23.46 -4.37
CA GLU A 139 -5.26 -23.91 -4.70
C GLU A 139 -6.27 -23.55 -3.60
N SER A 140 -5.87 -23.68 -2.34
CA SER A 140 -6.71 -23.34 -1.19
C SER A 140 -6.93 -21.83 -1.12
N VAL A 141 -5.85 -21.05 -1.30
CA VAL A 141 -5.91 -19.59 -1.35
C VAL A 141 -6.81 -19.12 -2.50
N TRP A 142 -6.65 -19.71 -3.69
CA TRP A 142 -7.43 -19.40 -4.87
C TRP A 142 -8.92 -19.71 -4.67
N ALA A 143 -9.25 -20.90 -4.18
CA ALA A 143 -10.64 -21.27 -3.90
C ALA A 143 -11.29 -20.43 -2.79
N ALA A 144 -10.52 -19.97 -1.81
CA ALA A 144 -11.00 -19.00 -0.82
C ALA A 144 -11.26 -17.63 -1.46
N LEU A 145 -10.35 -17.18 -2.34
CA LEU A 145 -10.45 -15.92 -3.05
C LEU A 145 -11.68 -15.86 -3.95
N GLU A 146 -11.90 -16.86 -4.79
CA GLU A 146 -13.07 -16.92 -5.69
C GLU A 146 -14.41 -16.80 -4.96
N ARG A 147 -14.48 -17.26 -3.70
CA ARG A 147 -15.70 -17.21 -2.88
C ARG A 147 -15.79 -15.99 -1.98
N SER A 148 -14.71 -15.22 -1.87
CA SER A 148 -14.65 -14.03 -1.02
C SER A 148 -15.38 -12.85 -1.68
N PRO A 149 -15.84 -11.86 -0.89
CA PRO A 149 -16.40 -10.61 -1.44
C PRO A 149 -15.48 -9.93 -2.45
N VAL A 150 -14.17 -9.86 -2.16
CA VAL A 150 -13.19 -9.26 -3.07
C VAL A 150 -13.02 -10.07 -4.36
N GLY A 151 -13.04 -11.41 -4.33
CA GLY A 151 -12.95 -12.20 -5.56
C GLY A 151 -14.20 -12.10 -6.44
N CYS A 152 -15.36 -11.82 -5.84
CA CYS A 152 -16.62 -11.62 -6.54
C CYS A 152 -16.86 -10.17 -7.01
N ASP A 153 -16.10 -9.20 -6.50
CA ASP A 153 -16.23 -7.80 -6.90
C ASP A 153 -15.74 -7.58 -8.34
N THR A 154 -16.60 -7.01 -9.18
CA THR A 154 -16.31 -6.72 -10.59
C THR A 154 -16.13 -5.23 -10.87
N GLN A 155 -16.11 -4.38 -9.85
CA GLN A 155 -16.10 -2.92 -10.02
C GLN A 155 -14.74 -2.29 -9.78
N HIS A 156 -13.88 -2.91 -8.97
CA HIS A 156 -12.62 -2.31 -8.55
C HIS A 156 -11.41 -3.12 -9.01
N ARG A 157 -10.29 -2.44 -9.18
CA ARG A 157 -8.99 -3.11 -9.39
C ARG A 157 -8.60 -3.94 -8.19
N LYS A 158 -7.82 -5.00 -8.40
CA LYS A 158 -7.38 -5.90 -7.34
C LYS A 158 -5.89 -5.75 -7.09
N ALA A 159 -5.50 -5.81 -5.82
CA ALA A 159 -4.11 -5.85 -5.40
C ALA A 159 -3.94 -6.83 -4.23
N ILE A 160 -2.73 -7.37 -4.09
CA ILE A 160 -2.28 -8.03 -2.87
C ILE A 160 -1.36 -7.09 -2.12
N GLU A 161 -1.63 -6.89 -0.84
CA GLU A 161 -0.79 -6.13 0.07
C GLU A 161 -0.01 -7.09 0.96
N PHE A 162 1.31 -6.95 0.96
CA PHE A 162 2.19 -7.60 1.92
C PHE A 162 2.39 -6.65 3.10
N ALA A 163 1.84 -6.99 4.26
CA ALA A 163 1.75 -6.09 5.40
C ALA A 163 2.77 -6.41 6.49
N PHE A 164 3.31 -5.35 7.08
CA PHE A 164 4.35 -5.37 8.10
C PHE A 164 3.88 -4.51 9.27
N GLU A 165 4.07 -5.00 10.49
CA GLU A 165 3.62 -4.30 11.71
C GLU A 165 4.75 -3.52 12.39
N HIS A 166 6.00 -3.90 12.11
CA HIS A 166 7.20 -3.32 12.70
C HIS A 166 8.16 -2.76 11.63
N PRO A 167 8.89 -1.67 11.94
CA PRO A 167 8.83 -0.88 13.18
C PRO A 167 7.65 0.13 13.21
N ILE A 168 6.94 0.24 12.11
CA ILE A 168 5.70 0.99 11.91
C ILE A 168 4.83 0.19 10.95
N ALA A 169 3.51 0.31 11.02
CA ALA A 169 2.62 -0.36 10.07
C ALA A 169 2.89 0.15 8.64
N HIS A 170 3.24 -0.76 7.73
CA HIS A 170 3.51 -0.45 6.32
C HIS A 170 3.24 -1.66 5.42
N TRP A 171 3.14 -1.43 4.11
CA TRP A 171 2.82 -2.49 3.15
C TRP A 171 3.37 -2.21 1.75
N PHE A 172 3.50 -3.29 0.97
CA PHE A 172 3.69 -3.25 -0.48
C PHE A 172 2.46 -3.82 -1.18
N GLY A 173 1.82 -3.03 -2.02
CA GLY A 173 0.72 -3.43 -2.89
C GLY A 173 1.21 -3.82 -4.28
N ILE A 174 0.89 -5.04 -4.71
CA ILE A 174 1.16 -5.55 -6.06
C ILE A 174 -0.17 -5.77 -6.80
N PRO A 175 -0.33 -5.27 -8.04
CA PRO A 175 -1.58 -5.44 -8.77
C PRO A 175 -1.82 -6.90 -9.12
N LEU A 176 -3.06 -7.34 -8.95
CA LEU A 176 -3.53 -8.67 -9.30
C LEU A 176 -4.48 -8.67 -10.50
N SER A 177 -4.72 -7.51 -11.12
CA SER A 177 -5.56 -7.38 -12.31
C SER A 177 -4.73 -6.99 -13.52
N THR A 178 -5.22 -7.33 -14.71
CA THR A 178 -4.55 -6.98 -15.97
C THR A 178 -5.22 -5.76 -16.62
N PRO A 179 -4.56 -5.03 -17.52
CA PRO A 179 -5.21 -3.93 -18.24
C PRO A 179 -6.47 -4.34 -19.02
N ASN A 180 -6.54 -5.58 -19.49
CA ASN A 180 -7.67 -6.12 -20.27
C ASN A 180 -8.82 -6.61 -19.39
N ASP A 181 -8.54 -6.98 -18.15
CA ASP A 181 -9.54 -7.40 -17.17
C ASP A 181 -9.21 -6.74 -15.82
N PRO A 182 -9.49 -5.43 -15.72
CA PRO A 182 -8.97 -4.60 -14.64
C PRO A 182 -9.62 -4.88 -13.30
N CYS A 183 -10.77 -5.57 -13.26
CA CYS A 183 -11.50 -5.81 -12.01
C CYS A 183 -11.43 -7.25 -11.52
N ARG A 184 -10.89 -8.17 -12.32
CA ARG A 184 -10.76 -9.58 -11.96
C ARG A 184 -9.37 -9.87 -11.41
N VAL A 185 -9.29 -10.78 -10.45
CA VAL A 185 -8.02 -11.34 -10.02
C VAL A 185 -7.48 -12.28 -11.11
N SER A 186 -6.25 -12.06 -11.53
CA SER A 186 -5.45 -12.99 -12.32
C SER A 186 -4.75 -13.97 -11.39
N ARG A 187 -5.01 -15.25 -11.61
CA ARG A 187 -4.34 -16.33 -10.87
C ARG A 187 -2.83 -16.33 -11.06
N ALA A 188 -2.38 -16.09 -12.30
CA ALA A 188 -0.95 -16.02 -12.62
C ALA A 188 -0.28 -14.87 -11.86
N LEU A 189 -0.92 -13.69 -11.80
CA LEU A 189 -0.39 -12.55 -11.04
C LEU A 189 -0.37 -12.81 -9.52
N LEU A 190 -1.37 -13.53 -8.99
CA LEU A 190 -1.35 -13.93 -7.58
C LEU A 190 -0.17 -14.86 -7.29
N GLU A 191 0.04 -15.88 -8.13
CA GLU A 191 1.18 -16.79 -8.00
C GLU A 191 2.52 -16.06 -8.11
N ASP A 192 2.65 -15.13 -9.06
CA ASP A 192 3.86 -14.32 -9.23
C ASP A 192 4.11 -13.43 -8.01
N ALA A 193 3.08 -12.79 -7.47
CA ALA A 193 3.20 -11.99 -6.26
C ALA A 193 3.62 -12.84 -5.05
N LEU A 194 3.02 -14.03 -4.88
CA LEU A 194 3.38 -14.95 -3.78
C LEU A 194 4.80 -15.52 -3.90
N ARG A 195 5.41 -15.53 -5.09
CA ARG A 195 6.83 -15.90 -5.26
C ARG A 195 7.82 -14.83 -4.78
N LEU A 196 7.34 -13.63 -4.45
CA LEU A 196 8.18 -12.54 -3.96
C LEU A 196 8.53 -12.64 -2.46
N VAL A 197 7.87 -13.55 -1.73
CA VAL A 197 7.93 -13.67 -0.26
C VAL A 197 8.38 -15.03 0.24
#